data_AF-A0A132AD60-F1
#
_entry.id   AF-A0A132AD60-F1
#
_cell.length_a   1.000
_cell.length_b   1.000
_cell.length_c   1.000
_cell.angle_alpha   90.00
_cell.angle_beta   90.00
_cell.angle_gamma   90.00
#
_symmetry.space_group_name_H-M   'P 1'
#
loop_
_entity.id
_entity.type
_entity.pdbx_description
1 polymer ?
#
loop_
_entity_poly.entity_id
_entity_poly.type
_entity_poly.pdbx_seq_one_letter_code
_entity_poly.pdbx_strand_id
1 'polypeptide(L)'
;MTISLTDHYFAGETFDMIERLPNGTYEIAIQRRYLAKNFLEYPGQLSFHCHLLVLMTSWRMGIKYKLFGDAGCVDPPPKINNDLIRIIFIHETKTNIRLIGTSILSGDKTCWRTPKENSRVNYSCHDGFRLMGPSVLICRNGSWIPDPIHLMSQPVFDLSTFNQLRLPMPYCQISQSFCNR
;
A
#
# COMPACT_ATOMS: atom_id res chain seq x y z
N MET A 1 -20.95 -32.40 1.78
CA MET A 1 -20.57 -31.02 2.14
C MET A 1 -19.34 -30.66 1.30
N THR A 2 -19.58 -30.08 0.13
CA THR A 2 -18.57 -29.80 -0.90
C THR A 2 -17.88 -28.47 -0.57
N ILE A 3 -16.63 -28.54 -0.09
CA ILE A 3 -15.81 -27.34 0.10
C ILE A 3 -15.22 -26.98 -1.26
N SER A 4 -15.77 -25.94 -1.88
CA SER A 4 -15.16 -25.24 -3.01
C SER A 4 -13.95 -24.46 -2.50
N LEU A 5 -12.74 -24.94 -2.78
CA LEU A 5 -11.48 -24.22 -2.58
C LEU A 5 -10.92 -23.87 -3.95
N THR A 6 -11.48 -22.85 -4.58
CA THR A 6 -10.81 -22.14 -5.68
C THR A 6 -9.73 -21.24 -5.09
N ASP A 7 -8.71 -21.82 -4.44
CA ASP A 7 -7.38 -21.22 -4.47
C ASP A 7 -6.85 -21.57 -5.86
N HIS A 8 -6.83 -20.60 -6.78
CA HIS A 8 -6.25 -20.78 -8.11
C HIS A 8 -4.73 -20.94 -7.93
N TYR A 9 -4.27 -22.18 -7.73
CA TYR A 9 -2.84 -22.48 -7.73
C TYR A 9 -2.30 -22.20 -9.12
N PHE A 10 -1.32 -21.27 -9.23
CA PHE A 10 -0.67 -20.96 -10.50
C PHE A 10 0.00 -22.20 -11.12
N ALA A 11 0.46 -23.14 -10.29
CA ALA A 11 0.95 -24.48 -10.68
C ALA A 11 1.01 -25.40 -9.44
N GLY A 12 0.83 -26.71 -9.66
CA GLY A 12 1.15 -27.76 -8.69
C GLY A 12 2.35 -28.57 -9.20
N GLU A 13 3.36 -28.77 -8.37
CA GLU A 13 4.63 -29.40 -8.76
C GLU A 13 4.89 -30.65 -7.91
N THR A 14 5.46 -31.68 -8.53
CA THR A 14 5.93 -32.88 -7.81
C THR A 14 7.34 -32.66 -7.26
N PHE A 15 7.70 -33.41 -6.22
CA PHE A 15 9.06 -33.42 -5.71
C PHE A 15 10.04 -33.96 -6.76
N ASP A 16 11.15 -33.25 -6.95
CA ASP A 16 12.17 -33.59 -7.94
C ASP A 16 13.21 -34.57 -7.40
N MET A 17 13.33 -34.64 -6.06
CA MET A 17 14.29 -35.49 -5.37
C MET A 17 13.66 -36.09 -4.12
N ILE A 18 13.80 -37.41 -3.96
CA ILE A 18 13.44 -38.17 -2.76
C ILE A 18 14.61 -39.10 -2.46
N GLU A 19 15.39 -38.79 -1.43
CA GLU A 19 16.57 -39.57 -1.04
C GLU A 19 16.39 -40.16 0.36
N ARG A 20 16.75 -41.43 0.54
CA ARG A 20 16.74 -42.07 1.86
C ARG A 20 18.10 -41.88 2.52
N LEU A 21 18.11 -41.20 3.66
CA LEU A 21 19.30 -40.92 4.44
C LEU A 21 19.77 -42.18 5.23
N PRO A 22 21.06 -42.26 5.60
CA PRO A 22 21.62 -43.42 6.33
C PRO A 22 20.94 -43.71 7.68
N ASN A 23 20.34 -42.69 8.30
CA ASN A 23 19.57 -42.81 9.54
C ASN A 23 18.14 -43.37 9.33
N GLY A 24 17.76 -43.70 8.09
CA GLY A 24 16.44 -44.22 7.75
C GLY A 24 15.37 -43.16 7.49
N THR A 25 15.71 -41.86 7.60
CA THR A 25 14.80 -40.75 7.25
C THR A 25 14.87 -40.43 5.76
N TYR A 26 13.97 -39.56 5.27
CA TYR A 26 13.93 -39.14 3.86
C TYR A 26 14.18 -37.65 3.74
N GLU A 27 15.01 -37.26 2.78
CA GLU A 27 15.13 -35.89 2.31
C GLU A 27 14.32 -35.74 1.02
N ILE A 28 13.48 -34.72 0.98
CA ILE A 28 12.59 -34.45 -0.14
C ILE A 28 12.79 -32.99 -0.56
N ALA A 29 13.04 -32.74 -1.84
CA ALA A 29 13.28 -31.39 -2.37
C ALA A 29 12.51 -31.08 -3.66
N ILE A 30 12.16 -29.81 -3.83
CA ILE A 30 11.64 -29.24 -5.09
C ILE A 30 12.67 -28.23 -5.57
N GLN A 31 13.27 -28.44 -6.74
CA GLN A 31 14.30 -27.57 -7.31
C GLN A 31 13.81 -26.98 -8.63
N ARG A 32 13.01 -25.91 -8.54
CA ARG A 32 12.49 -25.18 -9.70
C ARG A 32 13.16 -23.80 -9.80
N ARG A 33 13.45 -23.38 -11.03
CA ARG A 33 13.91 -22.01 -11.33
C ARG A 33 12.76 -21.23 -11.93
N TYR A 34 12.44 -20.09 -11.33
CA TYR A 34 11.41 -19.21 -11.85
C TYR A 34 11.99 -17.83 -12.20
N LEU A 35 11.49 -17.23 -13.28
CA LEU A 35 11.90 -15.88 -13.68
C LEU A 35 11.08 -14.84 -12.92
N ALA A 36 11.73 -13.85 -12.30
CA ALA A 36 11.07 -12.79 -11.53
C ALA A 36 9.98 -12.06 -12.35
N LYS A 37 10.21 -11.86 -13.66
CA LYS A 37 9.25 -11.20 -14.57
C LYS A 37 7.88 -11.87 -14.62
N ASN A 38 7.81 -13.19 -14.39
CA ASN A 38 6.56 -13.96 -14.45
C ASN A 38 5.64 -13.67 -13.24
N PHE A 39 6.15 -12.98 -12.22
CA PHE A 39 5.41 -12.68 -11.00
C PHE A 39 5.14 -11.19 -10.80
N LEU A 40 5.58 -10.35 -11.74
CA LEU A 40 5.38 -8.90 -11.69
C LEU A 40 3.91 -8.50 -11.92
N GLU A 41 3.08 -9.39 -12.45
CA GLU A 41 1.65 -9.14 -12.69
C GLU A 41 0.83 -9.11 -11.39
N TYR A 42 1.31 -9.74 -10.31
CA TYR A 42 0.60 -9.85 -9.03
C TYR A 42 1.50 -9.43 -7.84
N PRO A 43 1.90 -8.15 -7.75
CA PRO A 43 2.87 -7.67 -6.77
C PRO A 43 2.36 -7.86 -5.33
N GLY A 44 3.20 -8.45 -4.48
CA GLY A 44 2.90 -8.69 -3.07
C GLY A 44 1.73 -9.65 -2.80
N GLN A 45 1.28 -10.40 -3.80
CA GLN A 45 0.27 -11.46 -3.65
C GLN A 45 0.85 -12.86 -3.85
N LEU A 46 2.12 -12.95 -4.26
CA LEU A 46 2.76 -14.23 -4.48
C LEU A 46 3.06 -14.94 -3.15
N SER A 47 2.51 -16.13 -2.97
CA SER A 47 2.78 -17.00 -1.83
C SER A 47 3.21 -18.39 -2.31
N PHE A 48 4.28 -18.90 -1.74
CA PHE A 48 4.69 -20.30 -1.87
C PHE A 48 3.96 -21.14 -0.83
N HIS A 49 3.28 -22.18 -1.27
CA HIS A 49 2.61 -23.16 -0.43
C HIS A 49 3.24 -24.52 -0.70
N CYS A 50 3.69 -25.21 0.36
CA CYS A 50 4.14 -26.59 0.28
C CYS A 50 3.38 -27.40 1.32
N HIS A 51 2.62 -28.39 0.86
CA HIS A 51 1.83 -29.26 1.73
C HIS A 51 2.18 -30.73 1.47
N LEU A 52 2.50 -31.46 2.54
CA LEU A 52 2.60 -32.91 2.55
C LEU A 52 1.24 -33.50 2.97
N LEU A 53 0.77 -34.47 2.20
CA LEU A 53 -0.53 -35.13 2.38
C LEU A 53 -0.30 -36.64 2.41
N VAL A 54 -0.89 -37.33 3.39
CA VAL A 54 -0.87 -38.80 3.43
C VAL A 54 -2.20 -39.30 2.90
N LEU A 55 -2.15 -39.97 1.75
CA LEU A 55 -3.35 -40.47 1.07
C LEU A 55 -4.16 -41.38 1.98
N MET A 56 -5.49 -41.33 1.83
CA MET A 56 -6.45 -42.07 2.66
C MET A 56 -6.48 -41.69 4.14
N THR A 57 -5.83 -40.59 4.53
CA THR A 57 -5.90 -40.01 5.89
C THR A 57 -6.33 -38.54 5.83
N SER A 58 -6.70 -37.97 6.98
CA SER A 58 -6.91 -36.53 7.13
C SER A 58 -5.63 -35.76 7.47
N TRP A 59 -4.47 -36.44 7.52
CA TRP A 59 -3.22 -35.84 7.93
C TRP A 59 -2.68 -34.91 6.83
N ARG A 60 -2.35 -33.69 7.24
CA ARG A 60 -1.74 -32.66 6.39
C ARG A 60 -0.73 -31.86 7.20
N MET A 61 0.42 -31.57 6.60
CA MET A 61 1.43 -30.69 7.17
C MET A 61 1.96 -29.79 6.07
N GLY A 62 2.35 -28.55 6.37
CA GLY A 62 2.91 -27.70 5.33
C GLY A 62 3.35 -26.33 5.80
N ILE A 63 3.94 -25.60 4.87
CA ILE A 63 4.41 -24.23 5.04
C ILE A 63 3.72 -23.32 4.03
N LYS A 64 3.39 -22.10 4.47
CA LYS A 64 2.97 -20.99 3.62
C LYS A 64 3.97 -19.86 3.82
N TYR A 65 4.59 -19.41 2.74
CA TYR A 65 5.59 -18.35 2.77
C TYR A 65 5.29 -17.30 1.71
N LYS A 66 5.24 -16.01 2.09
CA LYS A 66 5.01 -14.90 1.16
C LYS A 66 6.30 -14.55 0.43
N LEU A 67 6.32 -14.69 -0.88
CA LEU A 67 7.49 -14.43 -1.70
C LEU A 67 7.64 -12.93 -1.97
N PHE A 68 8.88 -12.42 -1.90
CA PHE A 68 9.26 -11.01 -2.14
C PHE A 68 8.63 -9.97 -1.19
N GLY A 69 8.07 -10.41 -0.06
CA GLY A 69 7.50 -9.55 0.96
C GLY A 69 6.24 -8.82 0.51
N ASP A 70 5.78 -7.88 1.33
CA ASP A 70 4.61 -7.07 1.03
C ASP A 70 4.87 -6.10 -0.14
N ALA A 71 3.84 -5.88 -0.95
CA ALA A 71 3.86 -4.83 -1.97
C ALA A 71 4.13 -3.46 -1.33
N GLY A 72 3.66 -3.21 -0.10
CA GLY A 72 3.59 -1.85 0.42
C GLY A 72 2.40 -1.12 -0.19
N CYS A 73 2.40 0.21 -0.15
CA CYS A 73 1.24 1.01 -0.54
C CYS A 73 1.22 1.43 -2.00
N VAL A 74 0.03 1.85 -2.45
CA VAL A 74 -0.19 2.42 -3.77
C VAL A 74 0.77 3.60 -4.03
N ASP A 75 1.38 3.63 -5.21
CA ASP A 75 2.28 4.68 -5.70
C ASP A 75 1.69 5.26 -7.00
N PRO A 76 1.56 6.59 -7.16
CA PRO A 76 1.90 7.64 -6.20
C PRO A 76 0.93 7.73 -5.00
N PRO A 77 1.36 8.34 -3.88
CA PRO A 77 0.46 8.64 -2.76
C PRO A 77 -0.69 9.58 -3.17
N PRO A 78 -1.79 9.63 -2.40
CA PRO A 78 -2.91 10.53 -2.67
C PRO A 78 -2.45 11.99 -2.82
N LYS A 79 -3.02 12.72 -3.76
CA LYS A 79 -2.72 14.14 -3.97
C LYS A 79 -3.53 15.02 -3.01
N ILE A 80 -3.09 16.27 -2.84
CA ILE A 80 -3.90 17.30 -2.20
C ILE A 80 -5.07 17.64 -3.13
N ASN A 81 -6.29 17.64 -2.61
CA ASN A 81 -7.46 18.11 -3.34
C ASN A 81 -7.37 19.63 -3.56
N ASN A 82 -7.68 20.08 -4.78
CA ASN A 82 -7.55 21.48 -5.20
C ASN A 82 -6.11 22.01 -5.02
N ASP A 83 -5.11 21.20 -5.33
CA ASP A 83 -3.70 21.59 -5.31
C ASP A 83 -3.32 22.61 -6.39
N LEU A 84 -4.21 22.92 -7.33
CA LEU A 84 -3.98 23.81 -8.46
C LEU A 84 -5.07 24.90 -8.53
N ILE A 85 -4.65 26.15 -8.73
CA ILE A 85 -5.54 27.26 -9.07
C ILE A 85 -5.22 27.75 -10.48
N ARG A 86 -6.27 28.11 -11.22
CA ARG A 86 -6.16 28.77 -12.53
C ARG A 86 -6.26 30.28 -12.33
N ILE A 87 -5.21 30.99 -12.74
CA ILE A 87 -5.16 32.44 -12.75
C ILE A 87 -5.48 32.90 -14.18
N ILE A 88 -6.54 33.69 -14.30
CA ILE A 88 -7.00 34.27 -15.56
C ILE A 88 -6.66 35.75 -15.53
N PHE A 89 -5.88 36.22 -16.49
CA PHE A 89 -5.54 37.63 -16.64
C PHE A 89 -6.55 38.27 -17.62
N ILE A 90 -7.18 39.38 -17.22
CA ILE A 90 -8.33 39.99 -17.93
C ILE A 90 -7.98 40.42 -19.38
N HIS A 91 -6.70 40.65 -19.67
CA HIS A 91 -6.21 41.06 -20.99
C HIS A 91 -5.31 40.01 -21.67
N GLU A 92 -5.22 38.81 -21.11
CA GLU A 92 -4.35 37.76 -21.63
C GLU A 92 -5.18 36.52 -21.98
N THR A 93 -4.95 35.93 -23.15
CA THR A 93 -5.61 34.69 -23.55
C THR A 93 -5.01 33.45 -22.87
N LYS A 94 -3.95 33.62 -22.09
CA LYS A 94 -3.23 32.54 -21.40
C LYS A 94 -3.74 32.40 -19.98
N THR A 95 -4.03 31.15 -19.61
CA THR A 95 -4.31 30.78 -18.23
C THR A 95 -3.02 30.28 -17.59
N ASN A 96 -2.64 30.87 -16.44
CA ASN A 96 -1.51 30.39 -15.66
C ASN A 96 -2.02 29.43 -14.59
N ILE A 97 -1.35 28.30 -14.43
CA ILE A 97 -1.68 27.31 -13.41
C ILE A 97 -0.65 27.41 -12.29
N ARG A 98 -1.12 27.58 -11.05
CA ARG A 98 -0.26 27.65 -9.87
C ARG A 98 -0.58 26.51 -8.91
N LEU A 99 0.45 25.75 -8.53
CA LEU A 99 0.37 24.82 -7.41
C LEU A 99 0.20 25.62 -6.12
N ILE A 100 -0.73 25.19 -5.27
CA ILE A 100 -1.01 25.79 -3.96
C ILE A 100 -0.78 24.80 -2.81
N GLY A 101 -0.34 23.58 -3.13
CA GLY A 101 0.14 22.62 -2.16
C GLY A 101 1.23 21.70 -2.70
N THR A 102 1.90 21.03 -1.78
CA THR A 102 3.02 20.10 -2.03
C THR A 102 2.89 18.87 -1.14
N SER A 103 3.38 17.73 -1.64
CA SER A 103 3.43 16.46 -0.92
C SER A 103 4.83 15.86 -1.00
N ILE A 104 5.41 15.50 0.14
CA ILE A 104 6.77 14.95 0.22
C ILE A 104 6.69 13.54 0.78
N LEU A 105 7.03 12.56 -0.05
CA LEU A 105 7.11 11.15 0.33
C LEU A 105 8.47 10.86 0.99
N SER A 106 8.45 10.19 2.13
CA SER A 106 9.63 9.75 2.89
C SER A 106 9.48 8.29 3.29
N GLY A 107 10.57 7.53 3.14
CA GLY A 107 10.64 6.11 3.48
C GLY A 107 11.19 5.25 2.33
N ASP A 108 11.51 4.00 2.67
CA ASP A 108 12.10 3.07 1.72
C ASP A 108 11.05 2.49 0.77
N LYS A 109 11.53 1.98 -0.36
CA LYS A 109 10.73 1.21 -1.32
C LYS A 109 10.83 -0.29 -1.03
N THR A 110 9.77 -1.03 -1.31
CA THR A 110 9.77 -2.49 -1.29
C THR A 110 10.47 -3.04 -2.54
N CYS A 111 10.64 -4.36 -2.60
CA CYS A 111 11.09 -5.05 -3.83
C CYS A 111 10.20 -4.77 -5.04
N TRP A 112 8.97 -4.30 -4.82
CA TRP A 112 7.99 -3.93 -5.83
C TRP A 112 8.06 -2.46 -6.26
N ARG A 113 9.09 -1.72 -5.81
CA ARG A 113 9.34 -0.29 -6.09
C ARG A 113 8.26 0.67 -5.56
N THR A 114 7.39 0.18 -4.71
CA THR A 114 6.31 0.90 -4.04
C THR A 114 6.70 1.23 -2.59
N PRO A 115 6.10 2.25 -1.96
CA PRO A 115 6.41 2.65 -0.58
C PRO A 115 6.20 1.53 0.44
N LYS A 116 7.22 1.25 1.25
CA LYS A 116 7.19 0.24 2.31
C LYS A 116 6.23 0.62 3.45
N GLU A 117 5.82 -0.39 4.21
CA GLU A 117 5.11 -0.22 5.48
C GLU A 117 5.81 0.83 6.36
N ASN A 118 5.02 1.73 6.96
CA ASN A 118 5.46 2.90 7.72
C ASN A 118 6.08 4.05 6.91
N SER A 119 6.20 3.96 5.59
CA SER A 119 6.53 5.14 4.77
C SER A 119 5.48 6.23 4.99
N ARG A 120 5.90 7.49 4.94
CA ARG A 120 5.12 8.66 5.29
C ARG A 120 5.05 9.64 4.13
N VAL A 121 3.91 10.27 3.92
CA VAL A 121 3.79 11.42 3.02
C VAL A 121 3.31 12.62 3.81
N ASN A 122 4.07 13.71 3.76
CA ASN A 122 3.77 14.97 4.43
C ASN A 122 3.18 15.95 3.43
N TYR A 123 2.08 16.59 3.80
CA TYR A 123 1.37 17.58 2.99
C TYR A 123 1.55 18.98 3.55
N SER A 124 1.69 19.95 2.66
CA SER A 124 1.76 21.37 2.99
C SER A 124 1.04 22.22 1.94
N CYS A 125 0.50 23.36 2.36
CA CYS A 125 -0.05 24.38 1.47
C CYS A 125 0.92 25.56 1.38
N HIS A 126 0.93 26.24 0.23
CA HIS A 126 1.69 27.47 0.04
C HIS A 126 1.09 28.65 0.84
N ASP A 127 1.86 29.72 0.96
CA ASP A 127 1.44 30.94 1.67
C ASP A 127 0.07 31.45 1.20
N GLY A 128 -0.75 31.88 2.17
CA GLY A 128 -2.13 32.30 1.95
C GLY A 128 -3.15 31.16 1.93
N PHE A 129 -2.70 29.91 2.06
CA PHE A 129 -3.57 28.75 2.21
C PHE A 129 -3.26 28.01 3.51
N ARG A 130 -4.31 27.44 4.10
CA ARG A 130 -4.26 26.58 5.28
C ARG A 130 -4.62 25.15 4.85
N LEU A 131 -3.82 24.20 5.31
CA LEU A 131 -4.10 22.79 5.11
C LEU A 131 -5.30 22.36 5.97
N MET A 132 -6.26 21.69 5.34
CA MET A 132 -7.42 21.08 5.96
C MET A 132 -7.38 19.57 5.73
N GLY A 133 -7.76 18.78 6.74
CA GLY A 133 -7.58 17.33 6.72
C GLY A 133 -6.17 16.88 7.16
N PRO A 134 -5.81 15.59 7.02
CA PRO A 134 -4.59 15.01 7.56
C PRO A 134 -3.32 15.61 6.96
N SER A 135 -2.41 16.09 7.80
CA SER A 135 -1.11 16.61 7.35
C SER A 135 -0.11 15.53 6.98
N VAL A 136 -0.32 14.31 7.49
CA VAL A 136 0.52 13.15 7.22
C VAL A 136 -0.33 11.92 6.99
N LEU A 137 -0.03 11.19 5.93
CA LEU A 137 -0.51 9.82 5.74
C LEU A 137 0.66 8.85 5.93
N ILE A 138 0.36 7.68 6.51
CA ILE A 138 1.27 6.57 6.72
C ILE A 138 0.83 5.39 5.87
N CYS A 139 1.78 4.72 5.23
CA CYS A 139 1.56 3.46 4.57
C CYS A 139 1.31 2.35 5.61
N ARG A 140 0.10 1.80 5.62
CA ARG A 140 -0.33 0.70 6.49
C ARG A 140 -1.13 -0.33 5.73
N ASN A 141 -0.71 -1.59 5.78
CA ASN A 141 -1.43 -2.71 5.15
C ASN A 141 -1.78 -2.46 3.68
N GLY A 142 -0.85 -1.86 2.93
CA GLY A 142 -1.01 -1.54 1.51
C GLY A 142 -1.88 -0.32 1.19
N SER A 143 -2.38 0.39 2.20
CA SER A 143 -3.18 1.61 2.03
C SER A 143 -2.56 2.80 2.74
N TRP A 144 -2.79 4.00 2.20
CA TRP A 144 -2.44 5.25 2.86
C TRP A 144 -3.52 5.61 3.86
N ILE A 145 -3.17 5.66 5.14
CA ILE A 145 -4.09 6.05 6.21
C ILE A 145 -3.55 7.28 6.95
N PRO A 146 -4.43 8.12 7.52
CA PRO A 146 -4.00 9.25 8.34
C PRO A 146 -3.15 8.85 9.53
N ASP A 147 -2.08 9.60 9.81
CA ASP A 147 -1.25 9.40 11.00
C ASP A 147 -2.07 9.72 12.27
N PRO A 148 -2.34 8.73 13.16
CA PRO A 148 -3.11 8.96 14.38
C PRO A 148 -2.54 10.07 15.26
N ILE A 149 -1.21 10.23 15.31
CA ILE A 149 -0.55 11.26 16.13
C ILE A 149 -0.96 12.65 15.66
N HIS A 150 -1.02 12.85 14.35
CA HIS A 150 -1.28 14.16 13.76
C HIS A 150 -2.78 14.44 13.70
N LEU A 151 -3.62 13.42 13.59
CA LEU A 151 -5.08 13.54 13.72
C LEU A 151 -5.49 14.09 15.10
N MET A 152 -4.82 13.68 16.18
CA MET A 152 -5.11 14.19 17.53
C MET A 152 -4.78 15.67 17.71
N SER A 153 -3.95 16.25 16.83
CA SER A 153 -3.64 17.69 16.83
C SER A 153 -4.55 18.51 15.91
N GLN A 154 -5.46 17.86 15.18
CA GLN A 154 -6.37 18.52 14.25
C GLN A 154 -7.66 18.93 14.95
N PRO A 155 -8.29 20.04 14.54
CA PRO A 155 -9.58 20.48 15.06
C PRO A 155 -10.72 19.61 14.51
N VAL A 156 -10.60 18.28 14.57
CA VAL A 156 -11.70 17.36 14.24
C VAL A 156 -12.49 17.17 15.53
N PHE A 157 -13.65 17.82 15.59
CA PHE A 157 -14.40 18.06 16.83
C PHE A 157 -15.10 16.82 17.43
N ASP A 158 -14.90 15.61 16.92
CA ASP A 158 -15.56 14.44 17.48
C ASP A 158 -14.83 13.12 17.19
N LEU A 159 -14.42 12.40 18.24
CA LEU A 159 -13.88 11.04 18.15
C LEU A 159 -14.95 10.00 17.75
N SER A 160 -16.24 10.32 17.88
CA SER A 160 -17.35 9.39 17.58
C SER A 160 -17.48 9.06 16.08
N THR A 161 -16.99 9.96 15.21
CA THR A 161 -17.07 9.80 13.76
C THR A 161 -15.84 9.12 13.16
N PHE A 162 -14.82 8.76 13.95
CA PHE A 162 -13.59 8.12 13.44
C PHE A 162 -13.83 6.77 12.74
N ASN A 163 -14.86 6.02 13.15
CA ASN A 163 -15.27 4.76 12.53
C ASN A 163 -16.16 4.94 11.29
N GLN A 164 -16.63 6.16 11.00
CA GLN A 164 -17.55 6.47 9.89
C GLN A 164 -16.97 7.47 8.88
N LEU A 165 -15.98 8.28 9.26
CA LEU A 165 -15.37 9.30 8.42
C LEU A 165 -14.43 8.64 7.41
N ARG A 166 -14.86 8.62 6.15
CA ARG A 166 -13.91 8.89 5.06
C ARG A 166 -13.31 10.26 5.35
N LEU A 167 -12.22 10.29 6.13
CA LEU A 167 -11.51 11.53 6.43
C LEU A 167 -11.23 12.24 5.10
N PRO A 168 -11.63 13.52 4.96
CA PRO A 168 -11.45 14.21 3.70
C PRO A 168 -9.97 14.19 3.35
N MET A 169 -9.65 13.83 2.11
CA MET A 169 -8.30 13.97 1.57
C MET A 169 -7.78 15.39 1.83
N PRO A 170 -6.47 15.55 2.09
CA PRO A 170 -5.90 16.86 2.41
C PRO A 170 -6.25 17.88 1.33
N TYR A 171 -6.68 19.08 1.70
CA TYR A 171 -6.98 20.16 0.75
C TYR A 171 -6.52 21.50 1.28
N CYS A 172 -6.26 22.45 0.38
CA CYS A 172 -5.82 23.80 0.72
C CYS A 172 -7.00 24.77 0.72
N GLN A 173 -7.27 25.41 1.87
CA GLN A 173 -8.31 26.42 2.04
C GLN A 173 -7.68 27.81 2.16
N ILE A 174 -8.29 28.84 1.59
CA ILE A 174 -7.80 30.21 1.71
C ILE A 174 -7.75 30.61 3.19
N SER A 175 -6.61 31.13 3.64
CA SER A 175 -6.48 31.76 4.96
C SER A 175 -7.23 33.10 4.92
N GLN A 176 -8.27 33.26 5.72
CA GLN A 176 -9.14 34.46 5.79
C GLN A 176 -8.39 35.78 6.07
N SER A 177 -7.09 35.74 6.35
CA SER A 177 -6.21 36.90 6.52
C SER A 177 -6.01 37.76 5.25
N PHE A 178 -6.48 37.34 4.08
CA PHE A 178 -6.37 38.12 2.83
C PHE A 178 -7.61 38.98 2.49
N CYS A 179 -8.71 38.90 3.24
CA CYS A 179 -9.90 39.75 3.05
C CYS A 179 -9.94 40.96 3.99
N ASN A 180 -8.78 41.51 4.37
CA ASN A 180 -8.69 42.79 5.06
C ASN A 180 -7.62 43.67 4.38
N ARG A 181 -8.01 44.33 3.29
CA ARG A 181 -7.50 45.64 2.86
C ARG A 181 -8.39 46.21 1.78
#